data_AF-A0A8J5IFP1-F1
#
_entry.id   AF-A0A8J5IFP1-F1
#
_cell.length_a   1.000
_cell.length_b   1.000
_cell.length_c   1.000
_cell.angle_alpha   90.00
_cell.angle_beta   90.00
_cell.angle_gamma   90.00
#
_symmetry.space_group_name_H-M   'P 1'
#
loop_
_entity.id
_entity.type
_entity.pdbx_description
1 polymer ?
#
loop_
_entity_poly.entity_id
_entity_poly.type
_entity_poly.pdbx_seq_one_letter_code
_entity_poly.pdbx_strand_id
1 'polypeptide(L)'
;MVRKYFVGGNWKCNGTRSSVRDLVAILNKTVVDPSQVDVIVAPPSLHLDQVQQLLQRDIAVCAQNVSLTELGAFTGEIAAEQLVDFGIPWTITGHSERRAYYGETDEVVAKKTKRALDLSLQAIFCIGETLEQRKAGQTLDVLTRQTKALAAIISEKEWERVVIAYEPVWAIGTGVVATAAQAQEAHQKLRQWITTDVSATVAERVRIIYGGSVNGKNCQELIRLEDVDGFLVGGASLKPEFDTIIRSALYEVVRRVARARGWKLVTDDKPEGKPSVCNIHWIDVPDILPTFKTLLQYQKVNHFPGMANLACKSKLARNLERMKKLFPGEYDFVPRTWILPFDQYDFQQNFNSEGESQRTFIVKPDHMCQGRGVFLTRKLAQIPRGDVLVAQQYVARPLLLDGKKFDLRIYVLVTSCSPLRVYIFKDGLVRMCTADYVTPNADNLEKRFMHLTNYAVNKHSNNFEANKGDGTDGTGSKRSLKWFFAWLKEKLPDEKVDKLWDQIGV
;
A
#
# COMPACT_ATOMS: atom_id res chain seq x y z
N MET A 1 11.98 1.42 10.58
CA MET A 1 10.71 1.38 9.78
C MET A 1 10.71 0.13 8.91
N VAL A 2 9.57 -0.48 8.55
CA VAL A 2 9.56 -1.63 7.62
C VAL A 2 9.66 -1.12 6.18
N ARG A 3 10.61 -1.62 5.41
CA ARG A 3 10.70 -1.32 3.97
C ARG A 3 9.53 -2.00 3.27
N LYS A 4 8.77 -1.21 2.51
CA LYS A 4 7.67 -1.72 1.70
C LYS A 4 8.24 -2.60 0.59
N TYR A 5 7.71 -3.80 0.41
CA TYR A 5 8.20 -4.70 -0.63
C TYR A 5 7.97 -4.14 -2.04
N PHE A 6 8.80 -4.57 -2.98
CA PHE A 6 8.75 -4.14 -4.37
C PHE A 6 8.85 -5.36 -5.30
N VAL A 7 7.86 -5.56 -6.18
CA VAL A 7 7.85 -6.66 -7.16
C VAL A 7 7.74 -6.07 -8.56
N GLY A 8 8.86 -6.08 -9.29
CA GLY A 8 8.95 -5.67 -10.69
C GLY A 8 8.85 -6.86 -11.65
N GLY A 9 8.13 -6.72 -12.75
CA GLY A 9 8.13 -7.65 -13.87
C GLY A 9 8.82 -7.03 -15.09
N ASN A 10 10.05 -7.43 -15.38
CA ASN A 10 10.78 -6.99 -16.59
C ASN A 10 10.46 -7.93 -17.75
N TRP A 11 9.61 -7.49 -18.68
CA TRP A 11 9.18 -8.29 -19.82
C TRP A 11 10.27 -8.43 -20.89
N LYS A 12 11.35 -7.63 -20.80
CA LYS A 12 12.43 -7.57 -21.78
C LYS A 12 11.89 -7.39 -23.19
N CYS A 13 12.57 -7.90 -24.21
CA CYS A 13 12.13 -7.88 -25.60
C CYS A 13 11.07 -8.96 -25.90
N ASN A 14 9.91 -8.93 -25.23
CA ASN A 14 8.82 -9.89 -25.44
C ASN A 14 7.47 -9.21 -25.64
N GLY A 15 6.63 -9.84 -26.47
CA GLY A 15 5.20 -9.59 -26.56
C GLY A 15 4.73 -8.95 -27.87
N THR A 16 3.54 -9.33 -28.29
CA THR A 16 2.74 -8.65 -29.32
C THR A 16 1.59 -7.88 -28.66
N ARG A 17 0.89 -7.01 -29.38
CA ARG A 17 -0.29 -6.31 -28.84
C ARG A 17 -1.32 -7.26 -28.23
N SER A 18 -1.49 -8.45 -28.82
CA SER A 18 -2.43 -9.46 -28.30
C SER A 18 -1.89 -10.09 -27.03
N SER A 19 -0.67 -10.62 -27.05
CA SER A 19 -0.12 -11.31 -25.87
C SER A 19 0.04 -10.37 -24.67
N VAL A 20 0.38 -9.09 -24.92
CA VAL A 20 0.42 -8.05 -23.89
C VAL A 20 -0.96 -7.80 -23.28
N ARG A 21 -2.02 -7.77 -24.10
CA ARG A 21 -3.39 -7.63 -23.60
C ARG A 21 -3.76 -8.81 -22.69
N ASP A 22 -3.37 -10.02 -23.07
CA ASP A 22 -3.62 -11.22 -22.27
C ASP A 22 -2.87 -11.18 -20.93
N LEU A 23 -1.61 -10.73 -20.93
CA LEU A 23 -0.83 -10.51 -19.71
C LEU A 23 -1.48 -9.47 -18.79
N VAL A 24 -1.92 -8.34 -19.35
CA VAL A 24 -2.63 -7.30 -18.57
C VAL A 24 -3.95 -7.83 -18.01
N ALA A 25 -4.68 -8.67 -18.75
CA ALA A 25 -5.92 -9.28 -18.26
C ALA A 25 -5.69 -10.23 -17.07
N ILE A 26 -4.54 -10.91 -17.01
CA ILE A 26 -4.12 -11.69 -15.84
C ILE A 26 -3.81 -10.74 -14.68
N LEU A 27 -2.97 -9.73 -14.92
CA LEU A 27 -2.56 -8.75 -13.90
C LEU A 27 -3.75 -8.01 -13.29
N ASN A 28 -4.78 -7.70 -14.07
CA ASN A 28 -6.00 -7.05 -13.58
C ASN A 28 -6.85 -7.93 -12.65
N LYS A 29 -6.58 -9.24 -12.58
CA LYS A 29 -7.20 -10.16 -11.62
C LYS A 29 -6.34 -10.38 -10.38
N THR A 30 -5.07 -9.97 -10.41
CA THR A 30 -4.17 -10.07 -9.26
C THR A 30 -4.58 -9.10 -8.17
N VAL A 31 -4.66 -9.62 -6.94
CA VAL A 31 -4.91 -8.79 -5.75
C VAL A 31 -3.62 -8.08 -5.38
N VAL A 32 -3.64 -6.76 -5.49
CA VAL A 32 -2.53 -5.89 -5.08
C VAL A 32 -3.01 -5.01 -3.93
N ASP A 33 -2.21 -4.93 -2.87
CA ASP A 33 -2.39 -3.95 -1.81
C ASP A 33 -1.23 -2.94 -1.86
N PRO A 34 -1.44 -1.75 -2.44
CA PRO A 34 -0.44 -0.69 -2.50
C PRO A 34 -0.04 -0.13 -1.13
N SER A 35 -0.60 -0.60 -0.03
CA SER A 35 -0.06 -0.30 1.31
C SER A 35 1.03 -1.29 1.75
N GLN A 36 1.11 -2.46 1.11
CA GLN A 36 2.04 -3.54 1.48
C GLN A 36 3.14 -3.77 0.44
N VAL A 37 2.82 -3.68 -0.84
CA VAL A 37 3.76 -3.95 -1.95
C VAL A 37 3.60 -2.93 -3.08
N ASP A 38 4.71 -2.51 -3.67
CA ASP A 38 4.73 -1.81 -4.95
C ASP A 38 4.86 -2.86 -6.06
N VAL A 39 3.92 -2.89 -6.99
CA VAL A 39 3.97 -3.79 -8.16
C VAL A 39 4.18 -2.95 -9.41
N ILE A 40 5.22 -3.28 -10.16
CA ILE A 40 5.66 -2.55 -11.36
C ILE A 40 5.81 -3.53 -12.52
N VAL A 41 5.41 -3.16 -13.72
CA VAL A 41 5.70 -3.93 -14.95
C VAL A 41 6.42 -3.08 -15.98
N ALA A 42 7.44 -3.65 -16.60
CA ALA A 42 8.27 -2.99 -17.60
C ALA A 42 8.12 -3.68 -18.97
N PRO A 43 7.14 -3.27 -19.80
CA PRO A 43 7.00 -3.75 -21.18
C PRO A 43 8.04 -3.12 -22.12
N PRO A 44 8.27 -3.68 -23.33
CA PRO A 44 8.94 -2.95 -24.40
C PRO A 44 8.30 -1.58 -24.64
N SER A 45 9.10 -0.60 -25.06
CA SER A 45 8.65 0.80 -25.27
C SER A 45 7.44 0.93 -26.18
N LEU A 46 7.35 0.08 -27.21
CA LEU A 46 6.21 0.01 -28.15
C LEU A 46 4.87 -0.30 -27.49
N HIS A 47 4.88 -0.89 -26.29
CA HIS A 47 3.68 -1.33 -25.57
C HIS A 47 3.40 -0.49 -24.31
N LEU A 48 4.22 0.53 -23.99
CA LEU A 48 4.05 1.34 -22.77
C LEU A 48 2.66 1.98 -22.67
N ASP A 49 2.23 2.67 -23.72
CA ASP A 49 0.92 3.34 -23.77
C ASP A 49 -0.25 2.32 -23.68
N GLN A 50 -0.16 1.22 -24.44
CA GLN A 50 -1.16 0.14 -24.38
C GLN A 50 -1.30 -0.42 -22.96
N VAL A 51 -0.19 -0.71 -22.29
CA VAL A 51 -0.21 -1.27 -20.93
C VAL A 51 -0.76 -0.24 -19.95
N GLN A 52 -0.33 1.02 -20.04
CA GLN A 52 -0.80 2.09 -19.16
C GLN A 52 -2.31 2.30 -19.23
N GLN A 53 -2.92 2.19 -20.42
CA GLN A 53 -4.36 2.36 -20.61
C GLN A 53 -5.18 1.17 -20.08
N LEU A 54 -4.64 -0.05 -20.15
CA LEU A 54 -5.38 -1.28 -19.83
C LEU A 54 -5.16 -1.78 -18.40
N LEU A 55 -4.04 -1.42 -17.77
CA LEU A 55 -3.61 -1.97 -16.49
C LEU A 55 -4.36 -1.33 -15.32
N GLN A 56 -4.68 -2.13 -14.31
CA GLN A 56 -5.29 -1.63 -13.08
C GLN A 56 -4.38 -0.61 -12.39
N ARG A 57 -4.99 0.40 -11.77
CA ARG A 57 -4.28 1.57 -11.19
C ARG A 57 -3.33 1.25 -10.04
N ASP A 58 -3.48 0.07 -9.44
CA ASP A 58 -2.65 -0.38 -8.31
C ASP A 58 -1.30 -0.99 -8.78
N ILE A 59 -1.08 -1.12 -10.09
CA ILE A 59 0.19 -1.57 -10.69
C ILE A 59 0.75 -0.44 -11.56
N ALA A 60 2.02 -0.07 -11.35
CA ALA A 60 2.66 1.00 -12.13
C ALA A 60 3.36 0.46 -13.39
N VAL A 61 3.44 1.31 -14.41
CA VAL A 61 4.18 1.03 -15.65
C VAL A 61 5.59 1.61 -15.57
N CYS A 62 6.55 0.91 -16.14
CA CYS A 62 7.97 1.26 -16.13
C CYS A 62 8.59 1.14 -17.52
N ALA A 63 9.44 2.08 -17.90
CA ALA A 63 10.29 1.91 -19.07
C ALA A 63 11.43 0.92 -18.78
N GLN A 64 11.89 0.19 -19.79
CA GLN A 64 13.03 -0.74 -19.65
C GLN A 64 14.39 -0.03 -19.75
N ASN A 65 14.40 1.21 -20.23
CA ASN A 65 15.56 2.08 -20.31
C ASN A 65 15.11 3.54 -20.39
N VAL A 66 16.01 4.46 -20.06
CA VAL A 66 15.89 5.89 -20.34
C VAL A 66 17.23 6.39 -20.87
N SER A 67 17.18 7.37 -21.76
CA SER A 67 18.40 7.96 -22.29
C SER A 67 19.08 8.86 -21.26
N LEU A 68 20.41 9.00 -21.42
CA LEU A 68 21.18 10.04 -20.75
C LEU A 68 20.89 11.42 -21.35
N THR A 69 20.47 11.46 -22.62
CA THR A 69 20.35 12.69 -23.38
C THR A 69 18.99 13.35 -23.17
N GLU A 70 18.95 14.65 -23.45
CA GLU A 70 17.69 15.40 -23.57
C GLU A 70 17.03 15.13 -24.92
N LEU A 71 15.93 15.83 -25.20
CA LEU A 71 15.33 15.86 -26.54
C LEU A 71 16.35 16.39 -27.56
N GLY A 72 16.55 15.64 -28.65
CA GLY A 72 17.54 16.03 -29.66
C GLY A 72 17.84 14.94 -30.69
N ALA A 73 18.99 15.08 -31.35
CA ALA A 73 19.44 14.20 -32.43
C ALA A 73 20.02 12.87 -31.91
N PHE A 74 19.17 12.04 -31.29
CA PHE A 74 19.53 10.75 -30.69
C PHE A 74 18.58 9.65 -31.20
N THR A 75 18.68 9.32 -32.49
CA THR A 75 17.79 8.39 -33.16
C THR A 75 17.69 7.05 -32.43
N GLY A 76 16.48 6.67 -32.02
CA GLY A 76 16.19 5.40 -31.34
C GLY A 76 16.21 5.47 -29.80
N GLU A 77 16.69 6.56 -29.22
CA GLU A 77 16.66 6.78 -27.78
C GLU A 77 15.30 7.30 -27.30
N ILE A 78 15.01 7.09 -26.00
CA ILE A 78 13.82 7.60 -25.32
C ILE A 78 14.27 8.52 -24.21
N ALA A 79 14.00 9.82 -24.35
CA ALA A 79 14.36 10.82 -23.35
C ALA A 79 13.45 10.73 -22.12
N ALA A 80 13.96 11.15 -20.97
CA ALA A 80 13.20 11.15 -19.71
C ALA A 80 11.96 12.06 -19.78
N GLU A 81 12.04 13.16 -20.52
CA GLU A 81 10.95 14.09 -20.79
C GLU A 81 9.77 13.40 -21.47
N GLN A 82 10.03 12.47 -22.40
CA GLN A 82 8.97 11.71 -23.08
C GLN A 82 8.27 10.76 -22.12
N LEU A 83 9.02 10.13 -21.19
CA LEU A 83 8.40 9.28 -20.17
C LEU A 83 7.51 10.10 -19.22
N VAL A 84 7.95 11.31 -18.84
CA VAL A 84 7.15 12.23 -18.02
C VAL A 84 5.88 12.67 -18.74
N ASP A 85 5.99 13.04 -20.02
CA ASP A 85 4.85 13.45 -20.86
C ASP A 85 3.79 12.33 -20.99
N PHE A 86 4.25 11.09 -21.20
CA PHE A 86 3.38 9.91 -21.21
C PHE A 86 2.93 9.48 -19.80
N GLY A 87 3.36 10.15 -18.72
CA GLY A 87 2.98 9.78 -17.35
C GLY A 87 3.49 8.41 -16.91
N ILE A 88 4.64 7.96 -17.42
CA ILE A 88 5.32 6.72 -17.05
C ILE A 88 6.29 7.01 -15.89
N PRO A 89 5.98 6.63 -14.64
CA PRO A 89 6.69 7.14 -13.46
C PRO A 89 7.99 6.40 -13.11
N TRP A 90 8.28 5.27 -13.77
CA TRP A 90 9.42 4.41 -13.46
C TRP A 90 10.28 4.11 -14.69
N THR A 91 11.58 3.89 -14.48
CA THR A 91 12.48 3.36 -15.49
C THR A 91 13.52 2.39 -14.89
N ILE A 92 13.89 1.35 -15.64
CA ILE A 92 15.02 0.47 -15.34
C ILE A 92 16.29 1.10 -15.90
N THR A 93 17.37 1.06 -15.14
CA THR A 93 18.69 1.58 -15.53
C THR A 93 19.77 0.57 -15.22
N GLY A 94 20.72 0.39 -16.15
CA GLY A 94 21.90 -0.45 -15.93
C GLY A 94 21.62 -1.94 -15.83
N HIS A 95 20.51 -2.43 -16.38
CA HIS A 95 20.23 -3.86 -16.45
C HIS A 95 21.43 -4.59 -17.08
N SER A 96 21.78 -5.75 -16.56
CA SER A 96 22.94 -6.55 -16.99
C SER A 96 23.06 -6.71 -18.52
N GLU A 97 21.95 -6.96 -19.23
CA GLU A 97 21.90 -7.03 -20.71
C GLU A 97 22.34 -5.73 -21.40
N ARG A 98 22.01 -4.57 -20.84
CA ARG A 98 22.43 -3.27 -21.40
C ARG A 98 23.92 -3.02 -21.18
N ARG A 99 24.44 -3.41 -20.02
CA ARG A 99 25.89 -3.36 -19.74
C ARG A 99 26.67 -4.29 -20.66
N ALA A 100 26.19 -5.52 -20.85
CA ALA A 100 26.87 -6.55 -21.62
C ALA A 100 26.78 -6.34 -23.14
N TYR A 101 25.58 -6.04 -23.66
CA TYR A 101 25.36 -6.00 -25.12
C TYR A 101 25.47 -4.60 -25.72
N TYR A 102 25.30 -3.55 -24.92
CA TYR A 102 25.27 -2.17 -25.38
C TYR A 102 26.34 -1.28 -24.71
N GLY A 103 27.20 -1.87 -23.89
CA GLY A 103 28.39 -1.19 -23.35
C GLY A 103 28.10 -0.10 -22.31
N GLU A 104 26.97 -0.16 -21.60
CA GLU A 104 26.66 0.84 -20.58
C GLU A 104 27.61 0.74 -19.37
N THR A 105 28.45 1.76 -19.19
CA THR A 105 29.38 1.87 -18.06
C THR A 105 28.70 2.37 -16.80
N ASP A 106 29.36 2.25 -15.65
CA ASP A 106 28.81 2.72 -14.37
C ASP A 106 28.53 4.22 -14.38
N GLU A 107 29.40 5.01 -15.02
CA GLU A 107 29.25 6.45 -15.16
C GLU A 107 28.04 6.81 -16.04
N VAL A 108 27.85 6.09 -17.15
CA VAL A 108 26.68 6.29 -18.03
C VAL A 108 25.40 5.94 -17.30
N VAL A 109 25.38 4.79 -16.62
CA VAL A 109 24.20 4.35 -15.84
C VAL A 109 23.89 5.33 -14.72
N ALA A 110 24.89 5.75 -13.93
CA ALA A 110 24.69 6.74 -12.87
C ALA A 110 24.08 8.03 -13.41
N LYS A 111 24.65 8.59 -14.49
CA LYS A 111 24.17 9.85 -15.06
C LYS A 111 22.75 9.76 -15.63
N LYS A 112 22.36 8.67 -16.30
CA LYS A 112 20.97 8.52 -16.78
C LYS A 112 19.98 8.32 -15.64
N THR A 113 20.38 7.63 -14.57
CA THR A 113 19.57 7.50 -13.36
C THR A 113 19.36 8.86 -12.73
N LYS A 114 20.43 9.67 -12.59
CA LYS A 114 20.32 11.04 -12.11
C LYS A 114 19.41 11.89 -13.00
N ARG A 115 19.53 11.78 -14.34
CA ARG A 115 18.64 12.48 -15.28
C ARG A 115 17.17 12.14 -15.05
N ALA A 116 16.84 10.86 -14.88
CA ALA A 116 15.49 10.43 -14.57
C ALA A 116 15.00 11.02 -13.25
N LEU A 117 15.83 11.00 -12.21
CA LEU A 117 15.52 11.57 -10.91
C LEU A 117 15.33 13.10 -10.98
N ASP A 118 16.08 13.82 -11.79
CA ASP A 118 15.93 15.27 -11.98
C ASP A 118 14.56 15.65 -12.58
N LEU A 119 13.97 14.75 -13.36
CA LEU A 119 12.64 14.91 -13.94
C LEU A 119 11.53 14.20 -13.15
N SER A 120 11.76 13.99 -11.85
CA SER A 120 10.78 13.40 -10.93
C SER A 120 10.37 11.94 -11.24
N LEU A 121 11.07 11.26 -12.15
CA LEU A 121 10.92 9.81 -12.32
C LEU A 121 11.54 9.07 -11.14
N GLN A 122 11.20 7.79 -11.03
CA GLN A 122 11.79 6.83 -10.11
C GLN A 122 12.59 5.79 -10.90
N ALA A 123 13.62 5.22 -10.27
CA ALA A 123 14.57 4.35 -10.96
C ALA A 123 14.72 2.98 -10.27
N ILE A 124 14.67 1.91 -11.06
CA ILE A 124 15.18 0.59 -10.71
C ILE A 124 16.63 0.54 -11.22
N PHE A 125 17.59 0.68 -10.32
CA PHE A 125 19.03 0.73 -10.61
C PHE A 125 19.64 -0.66 -10.47
N CYS A 126 19.97 -1.28 -11.59
CA CYS A 126 20.50 -2.64 -11.63
C CYS A 126 22.03 -2.67 -11.47
N ILE A 127 22.48 -3.61 -10.64
CA ILE A 127 23.87 -3.90 -10.32
C ILE A 127 24.07 -5.41 -10.25
N GLY A 128 25.28 -5.90 -10.46
CA GLY A 128 25.53 -7.33 -10.53
C GLY A 128 26.91 -7.68 -11.02
N GLU A 129 27.45 -8.77 -10.49
CA GLU A 129 28.73 -9.36 -10.91
C GLU A 129 28.54 -10.51 -11.90
N THR A 130 29.55 -10.72 -12.74
CA THR A 130 29.62 -11.88 -13.66
C THR A 130 30.03 -13.16 -12.94
N LEU A 131 29.93 -14.30 -13.63
CA LEU A 131 30.35 -15.59 -13.06
C LEU A 131 31.84 -15.59 -12.71
N GLU A 132 32.67 -14.97 -13.56
CA GLU A 132 34.11 -14.85 -13.39
C GLU A 132 34.42 -14.02 -12.15
N GLN A 133 33.75 -12.88 -11.97
CA GLN A 133 33.90 -12.01 -10.80
C GLN A 133 33.44 -12.72 -9.52
N ARG A 134 32.34 -13.47 -9.56
CA ARG A 134 31.88 -14.29 -8.41
C ARG A 134 32.93 -15.34 -8.04
N LYS A 135 33.45 -16.08 -9.02
CA LYS A 135 34.50 -17.10 -8.81
C LYS A 135 35.80 -16.49 -8.28
N ALA A 136 36.09 -15.24 -8.62
CA ALA A 136 37.23 -14.48 -8.11
C ALA A 136 36.98 -13.84 -6.73
N GLY A 137 35.81 -14.03 -6.11
CA GLY A 137 35.47 -13.43 -4.81
C GLY A 137 35.16 -11.93 -4.86
N GLN A 138 34.94 -11.36 -6.05
CA GLN A 138 34.82 -9.91 -6.29
C GLN A 138 33.37 -9.40 -6.24
N THR A 139 32.40 -10.19 -5.75
CA THR A 139 30.98 -9.77 -5.71
C THR A 139 30.83 -8.41 -5.03
N LEU A 140 31.35 -8.24 -3.82
CA LEU A 140 31.16 -6.98 -3.09
C LEU A 140 31.85 -5.79 -3.78
N ASP A 141 33.04 -5.98 -4.34
CA ASP A 141 33.78 -4.94 -5.04
C ASP A 141 32.99 -4.43 -6.26
N VAL A 142 32.36 -5.34 -7.00
CA VAL A 142 31.52 -4.98 -8.15
C VAL A 142 30.27 -4.22 -7.71
N LEU A 143 29.53 -4.75 -6.72
CA LEU A 143 28.29 -4.13 -6.26
C LEU A 143 28.53 -2.73 -5.68
N THR A 144 29.58 -2.57 -4.89
CA THR A 144 29.96 -1.27 -4.29
C THR A 144 30.48 -0.30 -5.34
N ARG A 145 31.34 -0.72 -6.27
CA ARG A 145 31.81 0.13 -7.39
C ARG A 145 30.65 0.67 -8.22
N GLN A 146 29.72 -0.19 -8.61
CA GLN A 146 28.54 0.19 -9.39
C GLN A 146 27.63 1.14 -8.60
N THR A 147 27.36 0.84 -7.33
CA THR A 147 26.49 1.67 -6.48
C THR A 147 27.12 3.02 -6.15
N LYS A 148 28.44 3.05 -5.93
CA LYS A 148 29.21 4.26 -5.62
C LYS A 148 29.16 5.28 -6.76
N ALA A 149 29.14 4.83 -8.02
CA ALA A 149 29.01 5.73 -9.17
C ALA A 149 27.73 6.59 -9.09
N LEU A 150 26.61 5.99 -8.66
CA LEU A 150 25.36 6.73 -8.43
C LEU A 150 25.41 7.56 -7.14
N ALA A 151 25.88 6.95 -6.05
CA ALA A 151 25.95 7.61 -4.74
C ALA A 151 26.76 8.92 -4.76
N ALA A 152 27.78 9.00 -5.63
CA ALA A 152 28.63 10.18 -5.77
C ALA A 152 27.92 11.39 -6.42
N ILE A 153 26.77 11.20 -7.07
CA ILE A 153 26.11 12.25 -7.87
C ILE A 153 24.64 12.50 -7.50
N ILE A 154 24.11 11.81 -6.48
CA ILE A 154 22.75 11.99 -5.98
C ILE A 154 22.75 12.35 -4.50
N SER A 155 21.77 13.14 -4.08
CA SER A 155 21.53 13.50 -2.69
C SER A 155 20.86 12.38 -1.89
N GLU A 156 20.96 12.44 -0.56
CA GLU A 156 20.27 11.52 0.36
C GLU A 156 18.74 11.46 0.12
N LYS A 157 18.12 12.60 -0.21
CA LYS A 157 16.68 12.67 -0.52
C LYS A 157 16.32 11.94 -1.82
N GLU A 158 17.21 11.95 -2.80
CA GLU A 158 16.94 11.28 -4.09
C GLU A 158 16.91 9.76 -3.97
N TRP A 159 17.59 9.18 -2.98
CA TRP A 159 17.52 7.73 -2.68
C TRP A 159 16.11 7.23 -2.37
N GLU A 160 15.19 8.10 -1.92
CA GLU A 160 13.79 7.72 -1.69
C GLU A 160 13.08 7.27 -2.99
N ARG A 161 13.62 7.66 -4.16
CA ARG A 161 13.09 7.35 -5.49
C ARG A 161 13.92 6.31 -6.25
N VAL A 162 14.88 5.68 -5.56
CA VAL A 162 15.75 4.62 -6.11
C VAL A 162 15.42 3.28 -5.47
N VAL A 163 15.35 2.25 -6.30
CA VAL A 163 15.32 0.84 -5.89
C VAL A 163 16.53 0.17 -6.51
N ILE A 164 17.37 -0.49 -5.71
CA ILE A 164 18.53 -1.21 -6.21
C ILE A 164 18.10 -2.63 -6.56
N ALA A 165 18.33 -3.07 -7.79
CA ALA A 165 18.13 -4.45 -8.20
C ALA A 165 19.47 -5.18 -8.27
N TYR A 166 19.72 -6.09 -7.32
CA TYR A 166 20.87 -6.96 -7.36
C TYR A 166 20.62 -8.15 -8.29
N GLU A 167 21.37 -8.19 -9.37
CA GLU A 167 21.28 -9.11 -10.49
C GLU A 167 22.55 -9.97 -10.55
N PRO A 168 22.65 -11.12 -9.86
CA PRO A 168 23.75 -12.05 -10.11
C PRO A 168 23.69 -12.48 -11.57
N VAL A 169 24.54 -11.90 -12.43
CA VAL A 169 24.41 -11.99 -13.90
C VAL A 169 24.49 -13.45 -14.35
N TRP A 170 25.28 -14.23 -13.64
CA TRP A 170 25.46 -15.66 -13.84
C TRP A 170 24.21 -16.51 -13.55
N ALA A 171 23.20 -15.95 -12.87
CA ALA A 171 21.93 -16.61 -12.55
C ALA A 171 20.75 -16.09 -13.39
N ILE A 172 20.97 -15.21 -14.37
CA ILE A 172 19.90 -14.65 -15.22
C ILE A 172 19.76 -15.50 -16.48
N GLY A 173 18.63 -16.22 -16.60
CA GLY A 173 18.31 -16.97 -17.83
C GLY A 173 19.22 -18.18 -18.13
N THR A 174 20.17 -18.49 -17.25
CA THR A 174 21.13 -19.60 -17.39
C THR A 174 20.61 -20.92 -16.82
N GLY A 175 19.50 -20.90 -16.07
CA GLY A 175 19.01 -22.04 -15.30
C GLY A 175 19.79 -22.33 -14.01
N VAL A 176 20.92 -21.65 -13.80
CA VAL A 176 21.64 -21.67 -12.52
C VAL A 176 20.96 -20.68 -11.59
N VAL A 177 20.57 -21.13 -10.40
CA VAL A 177 19.85 -20.31 -9.42
C VAL A 177 20.77 -20.07 -8.23
N ALA A 178 21.01 -18.80 -7.87
CA ALA A 178 21.73 -18.51 -6.64
C ALA A 178 20.96 -19.05 -5.44
N THR A 179 21.68 -19.60 -4.46
CA THR A 179 21.04 -20.08 -3.24
C THR A 179 20.50 -18.90 -2.42
N ALA A 180 19.49 -19.15 -1.57
CA ALA A 180 18.95 -18.12 -0.69
C ALA A 180 20.04 -17.49 0.20
N ALA A 181 21.02 -18.29 0.64
CA ALA A 181 22.17 -17.78 1.39
C ALA A 181 23.05 -16.83 0.58
N GLN A 182 23.30 -17.12 -0.70
CA GLN A 182 24.07 -16.23 -1.58
C GLN A 182 23.35 -14.91 -1.86
N ALA A 183 22.03 -14.95 -2.03
CA ALA A 183 21.21 -13.75 -2.18
C ALA A 183 21.26 -12.89 -0.90
N GLN A 184 21.04 -13.50 0.27
CA GLN A 184 21.12 -12.82 1.56
C GLN A 184 22.51 -12.22 1.82
N GLU A 185 23.58 -12.97 1.56
CA GLU A 185 24.96 -12.51 1.76
C GLU A 185 25.25 -11.23 0.95
N ALA A 186 24.90 -11.22 -0.34
CA ALA A 186 25.13 -10.08 -1.22
C ALA A 186 24.31 -8.86 -0.80
N HIS A 187 23.03 -9.05 -0.49
CA HIS A 187 22.13 -7.98 -0.04
C HIS A 187 22.60 -7.37 1.29
N GLN A 188 22.94 -8.22 2.26
CA GLN A 188 23.40 -7.79 3.57
C GLN A 188 24.70 -6.98 3.47
N LYS A 189 25.71 -7.49 2.74
CA LYS A 189 26.99 -6.80 2.57
C LYS A 189 26.82 -5.46 1.84
N LEU A 190 25.97 -5.41 0.81
CA LEU A 190 25.65 -4.15 0.14
C LEU A 190 24.97 -3.15 1.08
N ARG A 191 23.99 -3.59 1.88
CA ARG A 191 23.30 -2.71 2.84
C ARG A 191 24.25 -2.20 3.92
N GLN A 192 25.15 -3.05 4.41
CA GLN A 192 26.22 -2.64 5.34
C GLN A 192 27.10 -1.55 4.72
N TRP A 193 27.54 -1.73 3.47
CA TRP A 193 28.31 -0.71 2.76
C TRP A 193 27.53 0.59 2.57
N ILE A 194 26.24 0.54 2.21
CA ILE A 194 25.40 1.76 2.12
C ILE A 194 25.32 2.46 3.48
N THR A 195 25.27 1.70 4.57
CA THR A 195 25.21 2.25 5.94
C THR A 195 26.49 3.03 6.27
N THR A 196 27.66 2.52 5.89
CA THR A 196 28.97 3.10 6.21
C THR A 196 29.40 4.21 5.25
N ASP A 197 29.18 4.02 3.95
CA ASP A 197 29.76 4.86 2.89
C ASP A 197 28.75 5.85 2.28
N VAL A 198 27.45 5.66 2.50
CA VAL A 198 26.40 6.56 2.01
C VAL A 198 25.71 7.27 3.18
N SER A 199 24.91 6.52 3.96
CA SER A 199 24.24 6.99 5.17
C SER A 199 23.44 5.85 5.79
N ALA A 200 23.41 5.79 7.12
CA ALA A 200 22.52 4.88 7.85
C ALA A 200 21.04 5.13 7.52
N THR A 201 20.65 6.39 7.34
CA THR A 201 19.25 6.74 6.99
C THR A 201 18.88 6.25 5.58
N VAL A 202 19.81 6.31 4.62
CA VAL A 202 19.62 5.73 3.29
C VAL A 202 19.50 4.21 3.38
N ALA A 203 20.42 3.54 4.09
CA ALA A 203 20.44 2.08 4.18
C ALA A 203 19.17 1.48 4.80
N GLU A 204 18.56 2.18 5.75
CA GLU A 204 17.31 1.78 6.38
C GLU A 204 16.11 1.85 5.42
N ARG A 205 16.11 2.80 4.48
CA ARG A 205 14.97 3.14 3.61
C ARG A 205 15.07 2.55 2.21
N VAL A 206 16.28 2.52 1.63
CA VAL A 206 16.50 2.04 0.27
C VAL A 206 16.11 0.56 0.17
N ARG A 207 15.36 0.26 -0.89
CA ARG A 207 14.92 -1.10 -1.19
C ARG A 207 15.95 -1.78 -2.07
N ILE A 208 16.40 -2.96 -1.66
CA ILE A 208 17.32 -3.82 -2.41
C ILE A 208 16.54 -5.07 -2.82
N ILE A 209 16.19 -5.16 -4.09
CA ILE A 209 15.41 -6.27 -4.66
C ILE A 209 16.33 -7.28 -5.35
N TYR A 210 15.91 -8.53 -5.35
CA TYR A 210 16.66 -9.62 -5.97
C TYR A 210 16.20 -9.83 -7.42
N GLY A 211 17.13 -9.76 -8.37
CA GLY A 211 16.90 -9.85 -9.81
C GLY A 211 17.36 -11.17 -10.46
N GLY A 212 17.73 -12.18 -9.67
CA GLY A 212 18.06 -13.52 -10.20
C GLY A 212 16.83 -14.31 -10.66
N SER A 213 17.00 -15.60 -10.97
CA SER A 213 15.94 -16.51 -11.46
C SER A 213 14.83 -16.83 -10.44
N VAL A 214 14.03 -15.82 -10.08
CA VAL A 214 12.82 -15.94 -9.24
C VAL A 214 11.67 -16.54 -10.04
N ASN A 215 10.96 -17.48 -9.43
CA ASN A 215 9.77 -18.14 -9.99
C ASN A 215 8.78 -18.50 -8.85
N GLY A 216 7.61 -19.05 -9.22
CA GLY A 216 6.59 -19.42 -8.24
C GLY A 216 7.05 -20.42 -7.17
N LYS A 217 8.08 -21.24 -7.45
CA LYS A 217 8.58 -22.28 -6.53
C LYS A 217 9.53 -21.74 -5.46
N ASN A 218 10.32 -20.71 -5.75
CA ASN A 218 11.36 -20.20 -4.84
C ASN A 218 11.04 -18.83 -4.22
N CYS A 219 10.05 -18.09 -4.75
CA CYS A 219 9.73 -16.74 -4.26
C CYS A 219 9.42 -16.70 -2.75
N GLN A 220 8.73 -17.70 -2.21
CA GLN A 220 8.38 -17.78 -0.79
C GLN A 220 9.58 -17.93 0.14
N GLU A 221 10.65 -18.59 -0.31
CA GLU A 221 11.89 -18.70 0.44
C GLU A 221 12.68 -17.39 0.39
N LEU A 222 12.86 -16.86 -0.82
CA LEU A 222 13.68 -15.67 -1.06
C LEU A 222 13.12 -14.40 -0.40
N ILE A 223 11.78 -14.23 -0.38
CA ILE A 223 11.15 -13.05 0.23
C ILE A 223 11.25 -13.03 1.76
N ARG A 224 11.65 -14.15 2.39
CA ARG A 224 11.80 -14.23 3.85
C ARG A 224 13.19 -13.79 4.32
N LEU A 225 14.10 -13.60 3.38
CA LEU A 225 15.46 -13.12 3.64
C LEU A 225 15.41 -11.69 4.17
N GLU A 226 16.21 -11.39 5.18
CA GLU A 226 16.12 -10.15 5.95
C GLU A 226 16.40 -8.89 5.13
N ASP A 227 17.34 -9.00 4.19
CA ASP A 227 17.82 -7.87 3.39
C ASP A 227 17.24 -7.85 1.97
N VAL A 228 16.35 -8.79 1.63
CA VAL A 228 15.66 -8.86 0.34
C VAL A 228 14.32 -8.13 0.42
N ASP A 229 14.24 -6.98 -0.24
CA ASP A 229 13.06 -6.12 -0.22
C ASP A 229 12.10 -6.37 -1.41
N GLY A 230 12.22 -7.53 -2.05
CA GLY A 230 11.37 -7.96 -3.16
C GLY A 230 12.17 -8.41 -4.38
N PHE A 231 11.58 -8.29 -5.57
CA PHE A 231 12.09 -8.95 -6.78
C PHE A 231 12.06 -8.08 -8.04
N LEU A 232 13.00 -8.31 -8.94
CA LEU A 232 12.92 -7.92 -10.35
C LEU A 232 12.87 -9.19 -11.21
N VAL A 233 11.68 -9.53 -11.70
CA VAL A 233 11.37 -10.83 -12.29
C VAL A 233 11.39 -10.75 -13.81
N GLY A 234 12.21 -11.58 -14.46
CA GLY A 234 12.23 -11.75 -15.91
C GLY A 234 11.12 -12.67 -16.43
N GLY A 235 11.48 -13.84 -16.95
CA GLY A 235 10.55 -14.73 -17.67
C GLY A 235 9.32 -15.22 -16.88
N ALA A 236 9.40 -15.34 -15.55
CA ALA A 236 8.23 -15.70 -14.74
C ALA A 236 7.17 -14.58 -14.69
N SER A 237 7.54 -13.33 -14.99
CA SER A 237 6.60 -12.20 -15.09
C SER A 237 5.72 -12.23 -16.34
N LEU A 238 6.06 -13.08 -17.32
CA LEU A 238 5.30 -13.30 -18.55
C LEU A 238 4.29 -14.46 -18.42
N LYS A 239 4.03 -14.93 -17.20
CA LYS A 239 3.25 -16.15 -16.92
C LYS A 239 2.27 -15.92 -15.77
N PRO A 240 1.20 -16.72 -15.65
CA PRO A 240 0.26 -16.64 -14.53
C PRO A 240 0.92 -16.76 -13.14
N GLU A 241 2.06 -17.46 -13.03
CA GLU A 241 2.79 -17.61 -11.77
C GLU A 241 3.30 -16.28 -11.19
N PHE A 242 3.30 -15.18 -11.95
CA PHE A 242 3.65 -13.87 -11.42
C PHE A 242 2.68 -13.39 -10.32
N ASP A 243 1.40 -13.81 -10.38
CA ASP A 243 0.43 -13.57 -9.29
C ASP A 243 0.91 -14.19 -7.96
N THR A 244 1.43 -15.43 -8.02
CA THR A 244 2.04 -16.10 -6.86
C THR A 244 3.23 -15.31 -6.32
N ILE A 245 4.09 -14.77 -7.20
CA ILE A 245 5.25 -13.99 -6.80
C ILE A 245 4.82 -12.67 -6.14
N ILE A 246 3.82 -11.97 -6.69
CA ILE A 246 3.27 -10.74 -6.09
C ILE A 246 2.68 -11.04 -4.70
N ARG A 247 1.87 -12.10 -4.57
CA ARG A 247 1.29 -12.53 -3.29
C ARG A 247 2.35 -12.94 -2.27
N SER A 248 3.49 -13.45 -2.74
CA SER A 248 4.63 -13.73 -1.86
C SER A 248 5.18 -12.47 -1.20
N ALA A 249 4.87 -11.26 -1.66
CA ALA A 249 5.26 -10.00 -1.00
C ALA A 249 4.16 -9.40 -0.12
N LEU A 250 3.08 -10.13 0.19
CA LEU A 250 2.03 -9.67 1.10
C LEU A 250 2.27 -10.15 2.54
N TYR A 251 1.65 -9.48 3.51
CA TYR A 251 1.61 -9.85 4.93
C TYR A 251 2.95 -9.77 5.67
N GLU A 252 3.83 -8.85 5.30
CA GLU A 252 5.15 -8.75 5.96
C GLU A 252 5.05 -8.54 7.46
N VAL A 253 4.09 -7.74 7.93
CA VAL A 253 3.87 -7.54 9.36
C VAL A 253 3.58 -8.86 10.08
N VAL A 254 2.82 -9.76 9.46
CA VAL A 254 2.49 -11.08 10.02
C VAL A 254 3.75 -11.95 10.06
N ARG A 255 4.53 -11.93 8.99
CA ARG A 255 5.78 -12.72 8.90
C ARG A 255 6.84 -12.24 9.88
N ARG A 256 7.00 -10.93 10.03
CA ARG A 256 7.88 -10.33 11.03
C ARG A 256 7.48 -10.74 12.45
N VAL A 257 6.18 -10.68 12.77
CA VAL A 257 5.68 -11.14 14.08
C VAL A 257 5.94 -12.62 14.27
N ALA A 258 5.69 -13.45 13.25
CA ALA A 258 5.98 -14.87 13.30
C ALA A 258 7.47 -15.13 13.59
N ARG A 259 8.38 -14.48 12.86
CA ARG A 259 9.84 -14.55 13.08
C ARG A 259 10.22 -14.14 14.50
N ALA A 260 9.76 -12.97 14.96
CA ALA A 260 10.05 -12.45 16.29
C ALA A 260 9.53 -13.36 17.43
N ARG A 261 8.52 -14.21 17.15
CA ARG A 261 7.97 -15.18 18.09
C ARG A 261 8.52 -16.59 17.90
N GLY A 262 9.45 -16.80 16.97
CA GLY A 262 9.97 -18.13 16.61
C GLY A 262 8.91 -19.05 16.00
N TRP A 263 7.85 -18.49 15.41
CA TRP A 263 6.77 -19.25 14.80
C TRP A 263 7.13 -19.73 13.40
N LYS A 264 6.69 -20.94 13.08
CA LYS A 264 6.82 -21.52 11.74
C LYS A 264 5.67 -21.03 10.86
N LEU A 265 6.02 -20.37 9.75
CA LEU A 265 5.07 -20.03 8.70
C LEU A 265 4.75 -21.28 7.87
N VAL A 266 3.46 -21.49 7.60
CA VAL A 266 2.98 -22.55 6.73
C VAL A 266 2.06 -21.92 5.70
N THR A 267 2.26 -22.25 4.42
CA THR A 267 1.41 -21.77 3.31
C THR A 267 0.45 -22.88 2.88
N ASP A 268 -0.73 -22.50 2.41
CA ASP A 268 -1.77 -23.42 1.93
C ASP A 268 -1.54 -23.83 0.47
N ASP A 269 -0.28 -24.08 0.07
CA ASP A 269 0.07 -24.49 -1.30
C ASP A 269 -0.23 -25.98 -1.56
N LYS A 270 -1.23 -26.56 -0.89
CA LYS A 270 -1.58 -27.97 -1.06
C LYS A 270 -2.61 -28.12 -2.20
N PRO A 271 -2.34 -28.96 -3.21
CA PRO A 271 -3.27 -29.19 -4.32
C PRO A 271 -4.63 -29.81 -3.92
N GLU A 272 -4.80 -30.27 -2.68
CA GLU A 272 -5.96 -31.05 -2.23
C GLU A 272 -6.98 -30.29 -1.37
N GLY A 273 -6.89 -28.95 -1.27
CA GLY A 273 -7.92 -28.14 -0.60
C GLY A 273 -8.06 -28.36 0.92
N LYS A 274 -7.16 -29.14 1.54
CA LYS A 274 -7.06 -29.25 3.00
C LYS A 274 -6.12 -28.17 3.52
N PRO A 275 -6.57 -27.29 4.43
CA PRO A 275 -5.72 -26.28 5.05
C PRO A 275 -4.50 -26.95 5.69
N SER A 276 -3.35 -26.30 5.60
CA SER A 276 -2.17 -26.73 6.32
C SER A 276 -2.44 -26.76 7.83
N VAL A 277 -1.86 -27.74 8.52
CA VAL A 277 -1.98 -27.84 9.98
C VAL A 277 -1.20 -26.67 10.60
N CYS A 278 -1.92 -25.69 11.13
CA CYS A 278 -1.36 -24.53 11.82
C CYS A 278 -2.20 -24.18 13.05
N ASN A 279 -1.64 -23.42 13.98
CA ASN A 279 -2.35 -22.95 15.18
C ASN A 279 -3.17 -21.67 14.91
N ILE A 280 -2.74 -20.84 13.96
CA ILE A 280 -3.36 -19.57 13.62
C ILE A 280 -3.40 -19.47 12.09
N HIS A 281 -4.60 -19.36 11.52
CA HIS A 281 -4.77 -19.00 10.12
C HIS A 281 -4.93 -17.48 10.00
N TRP A 282 -4.14 -16.90 9.11
CA TRP A 282 -4.30 -15.50 8.71
C TRP A 282 -4.98 -15.45 7.35
N ILE A 283 -6.22 -14.99 7.35
CA ILE A 283 -7.11 -15.06 6.20
C ILE A 283 -7.41 -13.63 5.76
N ASP A 284 -7.35 -13.39 4.46
CA ASP A 284 -7.57 -12.09 3.81
C ASP A 284 -8.86 -12.04 2.99
N VAL A 285 -9.55 -13.17 2.87
CA VAL A 285 -10.84 -13.24 2.18
C VAL A 285 -11.99 -12.83 3.10
N PRO A 286 -12.96 -12.06 2.60
CA PRO A 286 -14.08 -11.59 3.40
C PRO A 286 -15.06 -12.71 3.80
N ASP A 287 -15.14 -13.79 3.03
CA ASP A 287 -15.96 -14.95 3.37
C ASP A 287 -15.14 -16.02 4.10
N ILE A 288 -15.22 -15.97 5.43
CA ILE A 288 -14.54 -16.89 6.33
C ILE A 288 -15.30 -18.22 6.52
N LEU A 289 -16.58 -18.29 6.12
CA LEU A 289 -17.45 -19.42 6.49
C LEU A 289 -16.95 -20.78 5.98
N PRO A 290 -16.44 -20.91 4.74
CA PRO A 290 -15.89 -22.18 4.26
C PRO A 290 -14.73 -22.66 5.13
N THR A 291 -13.78 -21.77 5.46
CA THR A 291 -12.63 -22.11 6.31
C THR A 291 -13.05 -22.38 7.74
N PHE A 292 -13.96 -21.58 8.29
CA PHE A 292 -14.42 -21.72 9.68
C PHE A 292 -15.03 -23.11 9.95
N LYS A 293 -15.76 -23.68 8.98
CA LYS A 293 -16.36 -25.02 9.09
C LYS A 293 -15.33 -26.16 9.16
N THR A 294 -14.10 -25.93 8.71
CA THR A 294 -13.05 -26.95 8.65
C THR A 294 -12.01 -26.80 9.76
N LEU A 295 -12.09 -25.75 10.58
CA LEU A 295 -11.16 -25.51 11.68
C LEU A 295 -11.28 -26.58 12.77
N LEU A 296 -10.13 -27.05 13.23
CA LEU A 296 -10.02 -27.87 14.43
C LEU A 296 -10.13 -26.98 15.68
N GLN A 297 -10.58 -27.56 16.80
CA GLN A 297 -10.89 -26.82 18.02
C GLN A 297 -9.73 -25.96 18.58
N TYR A 298 -8.48 -26.36 18.34
CA TYR A 298 -7.30 -25.62 18.79
C TYR A 298 -6.87 -24.50 17.83
N GLN A 299 -7.41 -24.45 16.62
CA GLN A 299 -7.02 -23.49 15.60
C GLN A 299 -7.74 -22.17 15.80
N LYS A 300 -7.02 -21.07 15.55
CA LYS A 300 -7.55 -19.71 15.62
C LYS A 300 -7.52 -19.05 14.26
N VAL A 301 -8.39 -18.06 14.07
CA VAL A 301 -8.53 -17.26 12.85
C VAL A 301 -8.58 -15.79 13.21
N ASN A 302 -8.08 -14.94 12.31
CA ASN A 302 -8.13 -13.47 12.43
C ASN A 302 -9.50 -12.86 12.06
N HIS A 303 -10.48 -13.69 11.67
CA HIS A 303 -11.85 -13.31 11.34
C HIS A 303 -12.85 -14.20 12.06
N PHE A 304 -13.98 -13.66 12.51
CA PHE A 304 -15.09 -14.46 13.06
C PHE A 304 -16.30 -14.45 12.12
N PRO A 305 -17.12 -15.53 12.12
CA PRO A 305 -18.35 -15.58 11.35
C PRO A 305 -19.24 -14.36 11.58
N GLY A 306 -19.68 -13.70 10.50
CA GLY A 306 -20.53 -12.52 10.58
C GLY A 306 -19.79 -11.20 10.85
N MET A 307 -18.46 -11.17 10.91
CA MET A 307 -17.68 -9.92 11.09
C MET A 307 -18.04 -8.84 10.05
N ALA A 308 -18.39 -9.23 8.83
CA ALA A 308 -18.84 -8.30 7.79
C ALA A 308 -20.08 -7.48 8.20
N ASN A 309 -20.90 -7.96 9.16
CA ASN A 309 -22.03 -7.22 9.70
C ASN A 309 -21.62 -6.00 10.53
N LEU A 310 -20.37 -5.94 10.98
CA LEU A 310 -19.79 -4.81 11.71
C LEU A 310 -18.88 -3.94 10.83
N ALA A 311 -18.32 -4.51 9.76
CA ALA A 311 -17.35 -3.82 8.90
C ALA A 311 -17.96 -3.17 7.64
N CYS A 312 -19.10 -3.68 7.15
CA CYS A 312 -19.80 -3.16 5.98
C CYS A 312 -20.76 -2.03 6.40
N LYS A 313 -20.81 -0.92 5.62
CA LYS A 313 -21.50 0.31 6.04
C LYS A 313 -22.99 0.09 6.20
N SER A 314 -23.64 -0.53 5.22
CA SER A 314 -25.07 -0.81 5.23
C SER A 314 -25.44 -1.76 6.36
N LYS A 315 -24.68 -2.84 6.54
CA LYS A 315 -24.92 -3.84 7.58
C LYS A 315 -24.71 -3.25 8.99
N LEU A 316 -23.67 -2.45 9.18
CA LEU A 316 -23.41 -1.75 10.44
C LEU A 316 -24.54 -0.75 10.75
N ALA A 317 -24.96 0.06 9.77
CA ALA A 317 -26.06 1.01 9.94
C ALA A 317 -27.36 0.31 10.38
N ARG A 318 -27.70 -0.80 9.73
CA ARG A 318 -28.87 -1.62 10.10
C ARG A 318 -28.77 -2.18 11.51
N ASN A 319 -27.59 -2.65 11.91
CA ASN A 319 -27.37 -3.18 13.25
C ASN A 319 -27.46 -2.07 14.31
N LEU A 320 -26.84 -0.92 14.08
CA LEU A 320 -26.92 0.23 15.00
C LEU A 320 -28.35 0.73 15.15
N GLU A 321 -29.14 0.77 14.08
CA GLU A 321 -30.56 1.13 14.15
C GLU A 321 -31.37 0.13 14.99
N ARG A 322 -31.10 -1.18 14.83
CA ARG A 322 -31.70 -2.21 15.69
C ARG A 322 -31.31 -2.01 17.16
N MET A 323 -30.03 -1.74 17.44
CA MET A 323 -29.56 -1.50 18.80
C MET A 323 -30.18 -0.25 19.41
N LYS A 324 -30.34 0.83 18.63
CA LYS A 324 -31.02 2.05 19.07
C LYS A 324 -32.49 1.83 19.42
N LYS A 325 -33.19 0.94 18.71
CA LYS A 325 -34.58 0.57 19.04
C LYS A 325 -34.67 -0.23 20.34
N LEU A 326 -33.70 -1.09 20.60
CA LEU A 326 -33.67 -1.94 21.80
C LEU A 326 -33.11 -1.20 23.04
N PHE A 327 -32.13 -0.32 22.84
CA PHE A 327 -31.37 0.37 23.87
C PHE A 327 -31.23 1.86 23.53
N PRO A 328 -32.33 2.63 23.52
CA PRO A 328 -32.35 4.00 23.02
C PRO A 328 -31.45 4.96 23.81
N GLY A 329 -31.25 4.73 25.11
CA GLY A 329 -30.37 5.54 25.95
C GLY A 329 -28.88 5.26 25.79
N GLU A 330 -28.51 4.08 25.27
CA GLU A 330 -27.10 3.68 25.08
C GLU A 330 -26.61 3.92 23.65
N TYR A 331 -27.53 3.92 22.67
CA TYR A 331 -27.21 4.05 21.24
C TYR A 331 -27.73 5.38 20.63
N ASP A 332 -27.85 6.43 21.43
CA ASP A 332 -28.26 7.77 20.99
C ASP A 332 -27.15 8.55 20.25
N PHE A 333 -25.90 8.06 20.30
CA PHE A 333 -24.72 8.68 19.71
C PHE A 333 -24.64 8.58 18.18
N VAL A 334 -25.47 7.75 17.54
CA VAL A 334 -25.44 7.53 16.08
C VAL A 334 -26.37 8.55 15.38
N PRO A 335 -25.84 9.37 14.45
CA PRO A 335 -26.68 10.26 13.65
C PRO A 335 -27.71 9.47 12.83
N ARG A 336 -28.86 10.08 12.54
CA ARG A 336 -29.88 9.46 11.68
C ARG A 336 -29.26 8.99 10.36
N THR A 337 -29.55 7.75 10.00
CA THR A 337 -28.89 7.04 8.91
C THR A 337 -29.93 6.27 8.10
N TRP A 338 -29.80 6.31 6.78
CA TRP A 338 -30.68 5.69 5.80
C TRP A 338 -29.85 4.83 4.85
N ILE A 339 -30.37 3.65 4.50
CA ILE A 339 -29.77 2.72 3.55
C ILE A 339 -30.60 2.77 2.26
N LEU A 340 -30.05 3.39 1.22
CA LEU A 340 -30.73 3.55 -0.06
C LEU A 340 -30.47 2.34 -0.96
N PRO A 341 -31.45 1.90 -1.78
CA PRO A 341 -32.78 2.50 -1.97
C PRO A 341 -33.85 2.06 -0.94
N PHE A 342 -33.52 1.18 0.00
CA PHE A 342 -34.48 0.58 0.92
C PHE A 342 -35.22 1.59 1.79
N ASP A 343 -34.53 2.63 2.26
CA ASP A 343 -35.09 3.71 3.09
C ASP A 343 -35.38 4.99 2.28
N GLN A 344 -35.55 4.88 0.95
CA GLN A 344 -35.66 6.04 0.06
C GLN A 344 -36.85 6.94 0.38
N TYR A 345 -38.00 6.36 0.70
CA TYR A 345 -39.21 7.13 1.03
C TYR A 345 -39.01 8.02 2.26
N ASP A 346 -38.45 7.47 3.34
CA ASP A 346 -38.18 8.22 4.58
C ASP A 346 -37.06 9.26 4.37
N PHE A 347 -36.03 8.90 3.60
CA PHE A 347 -34.95 9.83 3.27
C PHE A 347 -35.48 11.06 2.49
N GLN A 348 -36.37 10.85 1.52
CA GLN A 348 -36.98 11.91 0.71
C GLN A 348 -37.78 12.93 1.53
N GLN A 349 -38.35 12.54 2.68
CA GLN A 349 -39.05 13.46 3.58
C GLN A 349 -38.15 14.56 4.17
N ASN A 350 -36.84 14.45 4.01
CA ASN A 350 -35.90 15.47 4.46
C ASN A 350 -35.64 16.57 3.43
N PHE A 351 -36.30 16.51 2.25
CA PHE A 351 -36.15 17.47 1.16
C PHE A 351 -37.50 18.16 0.89
N ASN A 352 -37.45 19.40 0.42
CA ASN A 352 -38.63 20.12 -0.04
C ASN A 352 -39.10 19.62 -1.42
N SER A 353 -40.15 20.22 -1.97
CA SER A 353 -40.71 19.88 -3.29
C SER A 353 -39.72 20.07 -4.45
N GLU A 354 -38.71 20.91 -4.29
CA GLU A 354 -37.65 21.15 -5.27
C GLU A 354 -36.46 20.17 -5.10
N GLY A 355 -36.54 19.27 -4.12
CA GLY A 355 -35.47 18.32 -3.83
C GLY A 355 -34.29 18.93 -3.07
N GLU A 356 -34.48 20.04 -2.36
CA GLU A 356 -33.47 20.71 -1.55
C GLU A 356 -33.70 20.51 -0.05
N SER A 357 -32.62 20.45 0.73
CA SER A 357 -32.67 20.31 2.19
C SER A 357 -31.84 21.38 2.90
N GLN A 358 -32.36 21.87 4.02
CA GLN A 358 -31.60 22.70 4.96
C GLN A 358 -30.56 21.85 5.74
N ARG A 359 -30.76 20.54 5.80
CA ARG A 359 -29.83 19.60 6.44
C ARG A 359 -28.78 19.15 5.45
N THR A 360 -27.57 18.93 5.94
CA THR A 360 -26.47 18.37 5.14
C THR A 360 -26.37 16.88 5.41
N PHE A 361 -26.21 16.10 4.35
CA PHE A 361 -26.04 14.65 4.41
C PHE A 361 -24.66 14.28 3.91
N ILE A 362 -24.04 13.26 4.53
CA ILE A 362 -22.88 12.57 3.97
C ILE A 362 -23.34 11.24 3.38
N VAL A 363 -23.02 11.03 2.10
CA VAL A 363 -23.43 9.86 1.33
C VAL A 363 -22.21 9.02 1.05
N LYS A 364 -22.33 7.71 1.29
CA LYS A 364 -21.23 6.75 1.21
C LYS A 364 -21.67 5.54 0.38
N PRO A 365 -21.04 5.22 -0.76
CA PRO A 365 -21.30 3.97 -1.47
C PRO A 365 -20.88 2.77 -0.61
N ASP A 366 -21.73 1.75 -0.56
CA ASP A 366 -21.50 0.61 0.33
C ASP A 366 -20.28 -0.21 -0.10
N HIS A 367 -20.14 -0.44 -1.40
CA HIS A 367 -19.10 -1.27 -2.03
C HIS A 367 -17.72 -0.58 -2.14
N MET A 368 -17.63 0.74 -1.94
CA MET A 368 -16.37 1.48 -2.07
C MET A 368 -15.63 1.63 -0.72
N CYS A 369 -14.31 1.83 -0.76
CA CYS A 369 -13.45 2.01 0.42
C CYS A 369 -12.58 3.28 0.30
N GLN A 370 -11.80 3.59 1.35
CA GLN A 370 -10.79 4.66 1.33
C GLN A 370 -11.33 6.08 1.03
N GLY A 371 -12.62 6.32 1.28
CA GLY A 371 -13.26 7.60 1.01
C GLY A 371 -13.62 7.85 -0.46
N ARG A 372 -13.43 6.86 -1.34
CA ARG A 372 -13.89 6.90 -2.74
C ARG A 372 -15.41 7.00 -2.79
N GLY A 373 -15.91 7.89 -3.65
CA GLY A 373 -17.34 8.15 -3.83
C GLY A 373 -18.06 8.78 -2.62
N VAL A 374 -17.35 9.15 -1.54
CA VAL A 374 -17.98 9.81 -0.39
C VAL A 374 -18.09 11.30 -0.66
N PHE A 375 -19.30 11.85 -0.53
CA PHE A 375 -19.59 13.26 -0.75
C PHE A 375 -20.63 13.80 0.24
N LEU A 376 -20.71 15.12 0.33
CA LEU A 376 -21.76 15.83 1.07
C LEU A 376 -22.80 16.36 0.09
N THR A 377 -24.07 16.39 0.49
CA THR A 377 -25.14 16.96 -0.34
C THR A 377 -26.26 17.56 0.49
N ARG A 378 -26.96 18.51 -0.13
CA ARG A 378 -28.25 19.07 0.27
C ARG A 378 -29.32 18.88 -0.80
N LYS A 379 -29.00 18.18 -1.89
CA LYS A 379 -29.82 18.06 -3.10
C LYS A 379 -30.11 16.60 -3.41
N LEU A 380 -31.38 16.25 -3.50
CA LEU A 380 -31.83 14.90 -3.80
C LEU A 380 -31.36 14.43 -5.19
N ALA A 381 -31.25 15.36 -6.15
CA ALA A 381 -30.81 15.07 -7.52
C ALA A 381 -29.35 14.57 -7.61
N GLN A 382 -28.52 14.82 -6.59
CA GLN A 382 -27.12 14.36 -6.54
C GLN A 382 -26.98 12.91 -6.04
N ILE A 383 -28.07 12.26 -5.62
CA ILE A 383 -28.04 10.89 -5.12
C ILE A 383 -27.99 9.91 -6.31
N PRO A 384 -26.92 9.10 -6.46
CA PRO A 384 -26.84 8.09 -7.51
C PRO A 384 -27.96 7.07 -7.40
N ARG A 385 -28.47 6.62 -8.56
CA ARG A 385 -29.44 5.52 -8.65
C ARG A 385 -28.71 4.20 -8.94
N GLY A 386 -29.28 3.09 -8.50
CA GLY A 386 -28.79 1.73 -8.80
C GLY A 386 -27.77 1.17 -7.80
N ASP A 387 -27.07 2.03 -7.05
CA ASP A 387 -26.14 1.60 -6.01
C ASP A 387 -26.78 1.52 -4.62
N VAL A 388 -26.26 0.60 -3.78
CA VAL A 388 -26.54 0.64 -2.33
C VAL A 388 -25.69 1.74 -1.70
N LEU A 389 -26.36 2.71 -1.07
CA LEU A 389 -25.73 3.86 -0.44
C LEU A 389 -26.12 3.95 1.04
N VAL A 390 -25.22 4.46 1.86
CA VAL A 390 -25.54 4.88 3.23
C VAL A 390 -25.52 6.41 3.28
N ALA A 391 -26.71 7.00 3.41
CA ALA A 391 -26.88 8.42 3.66
C ALA A 391 -27.01 8.65 5.17
N GLN A 392 -26.24 9.59 5.71
CA GLN A 392 -26.24 9.87 7.14
C GLN A 392 -26.28 11.38 7.37
N GLN A 393 -27.06 11.83 8.35
CA GLN A 393 -27.09 13.23 8.74
C GLN A 393 -25.69 13.68 9.16
N TYR A 394 -25.18 14.75 8.56
CA TYR A 394 -23.83 15.23 8.80
C TYR A 394 -23.72 15.92 10.17
N VAL A 395 -22.63 15.63 10.89
CA VAL A 395 -22.29 16.31 12.15
C VAL A 395 -21.69 17.68 11.84
N ALA A 396 -22.51 18.72 11.92
CA ALA A 396 -22.17 20.10 11.55
C ALA A 396 -21.43 20.91 12.65
N ARG A 397 -21.41 20.38 13.89
CA ARG A 397 -20.71 20.98 15.04
C ARG A 397 -19.83 19.91 15.73
N PRO A 398 -18.80 19.39 15.04
CA PRO A 398 -17.89 18.43 15.65
C PRO A 398 -16.96 19.11 16.66
N LEU A 399 -16.39 18.34 17.58
CA LEU A 399 -15.17 18.76 18.27
C LEU A 399 -14.05 18.90 17.23
N LEU A 400 -13.24 19.96 17.36
CA LEU A 400 -12.12 20.25 16.48
C LEU A 400 -10.81 20.13 17.23
N LEU A 401 -9.77 19.72 16.52
CA LEU A 401 -8.38 19.73 16.98
C LEU A 401 -7.61 20.64 16.04
N ASP A 402 -6.99 21.70 16.56
CA ASP A 402 -6.28 22.72 15.78
C ASP A 402 -7.12 23.30 14.61
N GLY A 403 -8.40 23.56 14.88
CA GLY A 403 -9.36 24.07 13.90
C GLY A 403 -9.83 23.05 12.87
N LYS A 404 -9.34 21.80 12.93
CA LYS A 404 -9.61 20.76 11.92
C LYS A 404 -10.49 19.64 12.49
N LYS A 405 -11.31 19.06 11.61
CA LYS A 405 -12.11 17.89 11.95
C LYS A 405 -11.21 16.66 12.07
N PHE A 406 -11.50 15.78 13.03
CA PHE A 406 -10.72 14.56 13.23
C PHE A 406 -11.61 13.35 13.56
N ASP A 407 -11.04 12.16 13.47
CA ASP A 407 -11.62 10.93 14.02
C ASP A 407 -10.60 10.16 14.87
N LEU A 408 -11.11 9.36 15.80
CA LEU A 408 -10.31 8.43 16.59
C LEU A 408 -10.37 7.04 15.94
N ARG A 409 -9.20 6.45 15.71
CA ARG A 409 -9.04 5.05 15.32
C ARG A 409 -8.57 4.26 16.53
N ILE A 410 -9.48 3.48 17.08
CA ILE A 410 -9.24 2.61 18.23
C ILE A 410 -9.11 1.18 17.72
N TYR A 411 -8.15 0.44 18.27
CA TYR A 411 -7.92 -0.96 17.91
C TYR A 411 -8.48 -1.89 18.96
N VAL A 412 -9.26 -2.86 18.51
CA VAL A 412 -9.95 -3.82 19.38
C VAL A 412 -9.61 -5.23 18.92
N LEU A 413 -9.28 -6.10 19.88
CA LEU A 413 -9.09 -7.53 19.67
C LEU A 413 -10.25 -8.30 20.33
N VAL A 414 -11.06 -8.97 19.52
CA VAL A 414 -12.10 -9.88 20.00
C VAL A 414 -11.54 -11.30 19.99
N THR A 415 -11.43 -11.92 21.17
CA THR A 415 -10.89 -13.29 21.29
C THR A 415 -11.98 -14.34 21.49
N SER A 416 -13.19 -13.92 21.85
CA SER A 416 -14.35 -14.79 22.02
C SER A 416 -15.64 -13.99 21.86
N CYS A 417 -16.64 -14.56 21.20
CA CYS A 417 -17.98 -13.98 21.09
C CYS A 417 -18.96 -14.59 22.12
N SER A 418 -18.61 -15.71 22.75
CA SER A 418 -19.43 -16.38 23.77
C SER A 418 -18.55 -17.17 24.75
N PRO A 419 -18.34 -16.70 26.00
CA PRO A 419 -18.69 -15.35 26.46
C PRO A 419 -17.91 -14.29 25.67
N LEU A 420 -18.48 -13.09 25.54
CA LEU A 420 -17.81 -11.99 24.85
C LEU A 420 -16.52 -11.61 25.60
N ARG A 421 -15.39 -11.62 24.90
CA ARG A 421 -14.08 -11.17 25.40
C ARG A 421 -13.44 -10.23 24.41
N VAL A 422 -13.28 -8.99 24.84
CA VAL A 422 -12.82 -7.87 24.04
C VAL A 422 -11.66 -7.19 24.75
N TYR A 423 -10.59 -6.90 24.02
CA TYR A 423 -9.43 -6.17 24.51
C TYR A 423 -9.26 -4.91 23.68
N ILE A 424 -9.18 -3.77 24.33
CA ILE A 424 -8.93 -2.49 23.67
C ILE A 424 -7.45 -2.18 23.80
N PHE A 425 -6.80 -1.89 22.67
CA PHE A 425 -5.44 -1.39 22.68
C PHE A 425 -5.45 0.03 23.25
N LYS A 426 -4.62 0.28 24.27
CA LYS A 426 -4.58 1.57 24.99
C LYS A 426 -4.10 2.75 24.17
N ASP A 427 -3.60 2.49 22.96
CA ASP A 427 -3.26 3.54 22.00
C ASP A 427 -4.01 3.32 20.68
N GLY A 428 -3.90 4.28 19.78
CA GLY A 428 -4.62 4.34 18.54
C GLY A 428 -4.12 5.50 17.69
N LEU A 429 -4.95 5.95 16.75
CA LEU A 429 -4.62 7.09 15.91
C LEU A 429 -5.70 8.16 16.00
N VAL A 430 -5.27 9.40 16.16
CA VAL A 430 -6.07 10.59 15.90
C VAL A 430 -5.78 10.99 14.46
N ARG A 431 -6.80 10.97 13.60
CA ARG A 431 -6.64 11.23 12.17
C ARG A 431 -7.35 12.52 11.82
N MET A 432 -6.58 13.49 11.36
CA MET A 432 -7.08 14.83 11.11
C MET A 432 -7.34 15.04 9.61
N CYS A 433 -8.35 15.86 9.33
CA CYS A 433 -8.46 16.58 8.08
C CYS A 433 -7.24 17.51 7.89
N THR A 434 -7.01 17.95 6.66
CA THR A 434 -5.87 18.82 6.29
C THR A 434 -6.28 20.23 5.87
N ALA A 435 -7.59 20.53 5.95
CA ALA A 435 -8.14 21.88 5.81
C ALA A 435 -8.92 22.26 7.07
N ASP A 436 -8.89 23.54 7.42
CA ASP A 436 -9.64 24.07 8.58
C ASP A 436 -11.13 23.89 8.37
N TYR A 437 -11.82 23.52 9.46
CA TYR A 437 -13.23 23.21 9.42
C TYR A 437 -14.09 24.47 9.41
N VAL A 438 -15.00 24.51 8.46
CA VAL A 438 -16.12 25.47 8.43
C VAL A 438 -17.41 24.66 8.38
N THR A 439 -18.44 25.12 9.11
CA THR A 439 -19.77 24.50 9.06
C THR A 439 -20.24 24.40 7.60
N PRO A 440 -20.82 23.26 7.18
CA PRO A 440 -21.22 23.08 5.79
C PRO A 440 -22.14 24.20 5.29
N ASN A 441 -21.87 24.68 4.08
CA ASN A 441 -22.64 25.67 3.31
C ASN A 441 -22.52 25.34 1.82
N ALA A 442 -23.19 26.10 0.94
CA ALA A 442 -23.19 25.82 -0.49
C ALA A 442 -21.78 25.79 -1.12
N ASP A 443 -20.84 26.58 -0.59
CA ASP A 443 -19.52 26.81 -1.18
C ASP A 443 -18.45 25.81 -0.70
N ASN A 444 -18.75 24.99 0.31
CA ASN A 444 -17.76 24.10 0.91
C ASN A 444 -18.09 22.61 0.86
N LEU A 445 -19.28 22.18 0.40
CA LEU A 445 -19.68 20.75 0.40
C LEU A 445 -18.68 19.84 -0.33
N GLU A 446 -18.04 20.37 -1.39
CA GLU A 446 -17.08 19.64 -2.21
C GLU A 446 -15.64 19.65 -1.65
N LYS A 447 -15.37 20.42 -0.58
CA LYS A 447 -14.04 20.51 0.05
C LYS A 447 -13.73 19.25 0.87
N ARG A 448 -13.36 18.17 0.17
CA ARG A 448 -13.16 16.83 0.75
C ARG A 448 -12.14 16.81 1.90
N PHE A 449 -11.03 17.56 1.78
CA PHE A 449 -10.00 17.66 2.83
C PHE A 449 -10.46 18.34 4.12
N MET A 450 -11.60 19.03 4.10
CA MET A 450 -12.24 19.64 5.27
C MET A 450 -13.20 18.64 5.96
N HIS A 451 -13.94 17.86 5.16
CA HIS A 451 -15.07 17.08 5.66
C HIS A 451 -14.77 15.60 5.90
N LEU A 452 -13.78 15.03 5.21
CA LEU A 452 -13.45 13.61 5.23
C LEU A 452 -12.11 13.37 5.95
N THR A 453 -12.14 12.75 7.12
CA THR A 453 -10.96 12.47 7.96
C THR A 453 -10.14 11.26 7.49
N ASN A 454 -10.56 10.58 6.43
CA ASN A 454 -9.88 9.38 5.95
C ASN A 454 -8.46 9.73 5.46
N TYR A 455 -7.46 9.00 5.96
CA TYR A 455 -6.07 9.16 5.57
C TYR A 455 -5.83 9.02 4.06
N ALA A 456 -6.50 8.06 3.40
CA ALA A 456 -6.31 7.83 1.97
C ALA A 456 -6.77 9.02 1.12
N VAL A 457 -7.63 9.89 1.67
CA VAL A 457 -7.98 11.18 1.08
C VAL A 457 -6.91 12.21 1.44
N ASN A 458 -6.69 12.45 2.73
CA ASN A 458 -5.85 13.55 3.20
C ASN A 458 -4.37 13.45 2.82
N LYS A 459 -3.82 12.25 2.60
CA LYS A 459 -2.41 12.07 2.18
C LYS A 459 -2.05 12.74 0.86
N HIS A 460 -3.06 13.10 0.07
CA HIS A 460 -2.91 13.79 -1.22
C HIS A 460 -3.10 15.30 -1.12
N SER A 461 -3.31 15.83 0.09
CA SER A 461 -3.39 17.28 0.33
C SER A 461 -2.00 17.87 0.40
N ASN A 462 -1.81 19.07 -0.15
CA ASN A 462 -0.57 19.83 -0.02
C ASN A 462 -0.26 20.22 1.45
N ASN A 463 -1.29 20.22 2.30
CA ASN A 463 -1.18 20.49 3.74
C ASN A 463 -1.01 19.21 4.57
N PHE A 464 -0.76 18.06 3.93
CA PHE A 464 -0.54 16.83 4.66
C PHE A 464 0.85 16.82 5.29
N GLU A 465 0.87 16.68 6.62
CA GLU A 465 2.11 16.59 7.38
C GLU A 465 2.34 15.14 7.83
N ALA A 466 3.37 14.51 7.28
CA ALA A 466 3.81 13.19 7.70
C ALA A 466 4.59 13.25 9.01
N ASN A 467 4.38 12.26 9.88
CA ASN A 467 5.16 12.10 11.10
C ASN A 467 6.59 11.73 10.73
N LYS A 468 7.58 12.41 11.33
CA LYS A 468 8.99 12.32 10.93
C LYS A 468 9.79 11.21 11.63
N GLY A 469 9.18 10.43 12.52
CA GLY A 469 9.83 9.32 13.21
C GLY A 469 9.24 9.03 14.59
N ASP A 470 9.87 8.11 15.30
CA ASP A 470 9.51 7.74 16.67
C ASP A 470 9.72 8.95 17.60
N GLY A 471 8.73 9.29 18.44
CA GLY A 471 8.75 10.46 19.32
C GLY A 471 8.05 11.72 18.77
N THR A 472 7.42 11.64 17.60
CA THR A 472 6.62 12.74 17.00
C THR A 472 5.11 12.58 17.23
N ASP A 473 4.74 11.86 18.29
CA ASP A 473 3.39 11.34 18.60
C ASP A 473 2.29 12.41 18.66
N GLY A 474 2.66 13.67 18.91
CA GLY A 474 1.76 14.82 18.97
C GLY A 474 1.77 15.76 17.78
N THR A 475 2.49 15.43 16.71
CA THR A 475 2.68 16.31 15.54
C THR A 475 2.18 15.67 14.26
N GLY A 476 2.03 16.48 13.21
CA GLY A 476 1.56 16.02 11.91
C GLY A 476 0.05 15.79 11.84
N SER A 477 -0.41 15.31 10.68
CA SER A 477 -1.83 15.04 10.39
C SER A 477 -2.33 13.71 10.98
N LYS A 478 -1.46 12.93 11.63
CA LYS A 478 -1.78 11.74 12.42
C LYS A 478 -1.09 11.82 13.77
N ARG A 479 -1.82 11.66 14.86
CA ARG A 479 -1.26 11.70 16.21
C ARG A 479 -1.61 10.43 16.97
N SER A 480 -0.86 10.14 18.02
CA SER A 480 -1.16 9.05 18.94
C SER A 480 -2.44 9.37 19.73
N LEU A 481 -3.24 8.33 20.01
CA LEU A 481 -4.40 8.46 20.88
C LEU A 481 -3.95 8.75 22.32
N LYS A 482 -2.87 8.11 22.76
CA LYS A 482 -2.25 8.36 24.07
C LYS A 482 -1.85 9.83 24.22
N TRP A 483 -1.21 10.40 23.19
CA TRP A 483 -0.90 11.83 23.17
C TRP A 483 -2.16 12.69 23.30
N PHE A 484 -3.23 12.36 22.57
CA PHE A 484 -4.46 13.14 22.60
C PHE A 484 -5.16 13.12 23.96
N PHE A 485 -5.18 11.97 24.65
CA PHE A 485 -5.72 11.91 26.00
C PHE A 485 -4.85 12.67 27.01
N ALA A 486 -3.52 12.66 26.87
CA ALA A 486 -2.65 13.52 27.67
C ALA A 486 -2.93 15.01 27.42
N TRP A 487 -3.06 15.41 26.15
CA TRP A 487 -3.44 16.77 25.76
C TRP A 487 -4.82 17.16 26.31
N LEU A 488 -5.80 16.25 26.32
CA LEU A 488 -7.10 16.52 26.92
C LEU A 488 -7.01 16.78 28.43
N LYS A 489 -6.17 16.04 29.17
CA LYS A 489 -5.95 16.25 30.61
C LYS A 489 -5.28 17.59 30.92
N GLU A 490 -4.50 18.14 30.00
CA GLU A 490 -3.97 19.51 30.11
C GLU A 490 -5.07 20.58 29.94
N LYS A 491 -6.20 20.24 29.32
CA LYS A 491 -7.27 21.20 28.97
C LYS A 491 -8.55 21.01 29.78
N LEU A 492 -8.77 19.83 30.34
CA LEU A 492 -9.99 19.43 31.04
C LEU A 492 -9.64 18.69 32.32
N PRO A 493 -10.50 18.74 33.36
CA PRO A 493 -10.31 17.94 34.56
C PRO A 493 -10.18 16.44 34.26
N ASP A 494 -9.24 15.77 34.93
CA ASP A 494 -8.95 14.35 34.74
C ASP A 494 -10.20 13.46 34.79
N GLU A 495 -11.10 13.68 35.76
CA GLU A 495 -12.37 12.93 35.88
C GLU A 495 -13.21 12.97 34.59
N LYS A 496 -13.23 14.11 33.87
CA LYS A 496 -14.00 14.22 32.63
C LYS A 496 -13.33 13.44 31.49
N VAL A 497 -12.01 13.44 31.46
CA VAL A 497 -11.22 12.75 30.44
C VAL A 497 -11.27 11.24 30.66
N ASP A 498 -11.16 10.81 31.91
CA ASP A 498 -11.27 9.40 32.30
C ASP A 498 -12.69 8.89 32.03
N LYS A 499 -13.73 9.65 32.38
CA LYS A 499 -15.12 9.32 32.03
C LYS A 499 -15.34 9.20 30.52
N LEU A 500 -14.69 10.05 29.70
CA LEU A 500 -14.77 9.93 28.25
C LEU A 500 -14.14 8.62 27.77
N TRP A 501 -13.01 8.21 28.33
CA TRP A 501 -12.38 6.93 27.99
C TRP A 501 -13.25 5.75 28.40
N ASP A 502 -13.84 5.79 29.59
CA ASP A 502 -14.74 4.73 30.09
C ASP A 502 -15.95 4.58 29.18
N GLN A 503 -16.59 5.70 28.78
CA GLN A 503 -17.70 5.69 27.82
C GLN A 503 -17.32 5.15 26.44
N ILE A 504 -16.04 5.23 26.06
CA ILE A 504 -15.53 4.66 24.81
C ILE A 504 -15.25 3.16 24.96
N GLY A 505 -14.90 2.66 26.15
CA GLY A 505 -14.11 1.43 26.23
C GLY A 505 -14.18 0.51 27.45
N VAL A 506 -15.00 0.71 28.49
CA VAL A 506 -15.17 -0.28 29.58
C VAL A 506 -16.58 -0.29 30.11
#